data_AF-A0A7V1LH12-F1
#
_entry.id   AF-A0A7V1LH12-F1
#
_cell.length_a   1.000
_cell.length_b   1.000
_cell.length_c   1.000
_cell.angle_alpha   90.00
_cell.angle_beta   90.00
_cell.angle_gamma   90.00
#
_symmetry.space_group_name_H-M   'P 1'
#
loop_
_entity.id
_entity.type
_entity.pdbx_description
1 polymer ?
#
loop_
_entity_poly.entity_id
_entity_poly.type
_entity_poly.pdbx_seq_one_letter_code
_entity_poly.pdbx_strand_id
1 'polypeptide(L)' 'MVHDPVCGMEIKDTSEEITSTYEGKKYLFCTDLCKIQFEQNPEKYIKKEDDKHITHHSQ' A
#
# COMPACT_ATOMS: atom_id res chain seq x y z
N MET A 1 11.00 -0.30 3.93
CA MET A 1 10.38 0.97 3.47
C MET A 1 8.92 0.69 3.27
N VAL A 2 8.05 1.45 3.93
CA VAL A 2 6.61 1.29 3.79
C VAL A 2 6.14 2.30 2.76
N HIS A 3 5.32 1.86 1.82
CA HIS A 3 4.77 2.73 0.78
C HIS A 3 3.26 2.76 0.91
N ASP A 4 2.71 3.95 0.73
CA ASP A 4 1.27 4.14 0.63
C ASP A 4 0.77 3.45 -0.65
N PRO A 5 -0.19 2.50 -0.59
CA PRO A 5 -0.64 1.75 -1.76
C PRO A 5 -1.54 2.58 -2.71
N VAL A 6 -2.00 3.76 -2.27
CA VAL A 6 -2.82 4.69 -3.08
C VAL A 6 -1.94 5.61 -3.90
N CYS A 7 -0.98 6.30 -3.26
CA CYS A 7 -0.13 7.30 -3.92
C CYS A 7 1.30 6.82 -4.22
N GLY A 8 1.75 5.70 -3.64
CA GLY A 8 3.11 5.18 -3.79
C GLY A 8 4.16 5.96 -3.00
N MET A 9 3.75 6.90 -2.15
CA MET A 9 4.66 7.73 -1.37
C MET A 9 5.34 6.89 -0.27
N GLU A 10 6.64 7.08 -0.09
CA GLU A 10 7.39 6.47 1.00
C GLU A 10 7.01 7.12 2.33
N ILE A 11 6.58 6.31 3.29
CA ILE A 11 6.26 6.72 4.64
C ILE A 11 7.54 6.59 5.48
N LYS A 12 8.13 7.74 5.81
CA LYS A 12 9.38 7.83 6.60
C LYS A 12 9.15 7.90 8.10
N ASP A 13 8.03 8.48 8.51
CA ASP A 13 7.64 8.62 9.91
C ASP A 13 6.46 7.70 10.21
N THR A 14 6.70 6.74 11.10
CA THR A 14 5.70 5.77 11.56
C THR A 14 5.22 6.08 12.98
N SER A 15 5.28 7.34 13.42
CA SER A 15 4.81 7.71 14.77
C SER A 15 3.33 8.12 14.80
N GLU A 16 2.80 8.60 13.67
CA GLU A 16 1.36 8.90 13.47
C GLU A 16 0.82 8.01 12.34
N GLU A 17 0.93 6.70 12.52
CA GLU A 17 0.61 5.73 11.47
C GLU A 17 -0.90 5.71 11.22
N ILE A 18 -1.34 6.34 10.14
CA ILE A 18 -2.67 6.12 9.59
C ILE A 18 -2.65 4.74 8.95
N THR A 19 -3.33 3.78 9.59
CA THR A 19 -3.32 2.40 9.14
C THR A 19 -4.72 1.83 9.00
N SER A 20 -4.88 0.88 8.09
CA SER A 20 -6.12 0.13 7.95
C SER A 20 -5.80 -1.35 7.75
N THR A 21 -6.63 -2.20 8.36
CA THR A 21 -6.45 -3.66 8.26
C THR A 21 -7.44 -4.20 7.26
N TYR A 22 -6.94 -4.79 6.18
CA TYR A 22 -7.75 -5.39 5.13
C TYR A 22 -7.25 -6.80 4.83
N GLU A 23 -8.15 -7.79 4.84
CA GLU A 23 -7.82 -9.22 4.69
C GLU A 23 -6.72 -9.73 5.63
N GLY A 24 -6.66 -9.19 6.86
CA GLY A 24 -5.63 -9.54 7.85
C GLY A 24 -4.24 -8.95 7.58
N LYS A 25 -4.09 -8.11 6.55
CA LYS A 25 -2.88 -7.34 6.26
C LYS A 25 -3.06 -5.90 6.74
N LYS A 26 -2.04 -5.36 7.40
CA LYS A 26 -2.00 -3.96 7.87
C LYS A 26 -1.37 -3.08 6.79
N TYR A 27 -2.14 -2.13 6.28
CA TYR A 27 -1.70 -1.13 5.30
C TYR A 27 -1.47 0.21 5.99
N LEU A 28 -0.43 0.92 5.57
CA LEU A 28 -0.10 2.25 6.07
C LEU A 28 -0.36 3.29 4.99
N PHE A 29 -0.79 4.47 5.42
CA PHE A 29 -1.15 5.57 4.57
C PHE A 29 -0.46 6.86 4.99
N CYS A 30 -0.12 7.70 4.03
CA CYS A 30 0.50 9.00 4.30
C CYS A 30 -0.50 10.02 4.85
N THR A 31 -1.80 9.84 4.55
CA THR A 31 -2.89 10.76 4.91
C THR A 31 -4.20 10.00 5.10
N ASP A 32 -5.13 10.56 5.87
CA ASP A 32 -6.49 10.02 6.05
C ASP A 32 -7.23 9.90 4.71
N LEU A 33 -6.97 10.81 3.78
CA LEU A 33 -7.56 10.76 2.45
C LEU A 33 -7.13 9.51 1.68
N CYS A 34 -5.87 9.08 1.81
CA CYS A 34 -5.40 7.84 1.19
C CYS A 34 -6.04 6.63 1.87
N LYS A 35 -6.15 6.62 3.20
CA LYS A 35 -6.90 5.58 3.92
C LYS A 35 -8.36 5.47 3.44
N ILE A 36 -9.07 6.58 3.34
CA ILE A 36 -10.48 6.62 2.89
C ILE A 36 -10.62 6.14 1.45
N GLN A 37 -9.69 6.52 0.55
CA GLN A 37 -9.69 6.04 -0.83
C GLN A 37 -9.43 4.53 -0.90
N PHE A 38 -8.51 4.04 -0.08
CA PHE A 38 -8.23 2.62 0.05
C PHE A 38 -9.44 1.86 0.60
N GLU A 39 -10.07 2.33 1.68
CA GLU A 39 -11.24 1.66 2.27
C GLU A 39 -12.45 1.62 1.31
N GLN A 40 -12.59 2.62 0.45
CA GLN A 40 -13.63 2.62 -0.58
C GLN A 40 -13.38 1.59 -1.70
N ASN A 41 -12.13 1.36 -2.08
CA ASN A 41 -11.77 0.47 -3.19
C ASN A 41 -10.46 -0.29 -2.93
N PRO A 42 -10.37 -1.11 -1.87
CA PRO A 42 -9.11 -1.69 -1.43
C PRO A 42 -8.54 -2.61 -2.49
N GLU A 43 -9.39 -3.47 -3.08
CA GLU A 43 -9.06 -4.41 -4.16
C GLU A 43 -8.27 -3.81 -5.34
N LYS A 44 -8.48 -2.53 -5.64
CA LYS A 44 -7.79 -1.83 -6.72
C LYS A 44 -6.32 -1.52 -6.38
N TYR A 45 -6.02 -1.33 -5.10
CA TYR A 45 -4.70 -0.95 -4.60
C TYR A 45 -3.89 -2.19 -4.20
N ILE A 46 -4.51 -3.18 -3.56
CA ILE A 46 -3.84 -4.44 -3.18
C ILE A 46 -3.43 -5.31 -4.36
N LYS A 47 -4.14 -5.26 -5.50
CA LYS A 47 -3.77 -6.04 -6.70
C LYS A 47 -2.44 -5.61 -7.33
N LYS A 48 -1.91 -4.42 -7.02
CA LYS A 48 -0.67 -3.91 -7.61
C LYS A 48 0.61 -4.42 -6.94
N GLU A 49 0.52 -5.03 -5.76
CA GLU A 49 1.72 -5.52 -5.05
C GLU A 49 2.15 -6.92 -5.50
N ASP A 50 1.32 -7.67 -6.21
CA ASP A 50 1.63 -9.04 -6.68
C ASP A 50 2.36 -9.08 -8.04
N ASP A 51 2.49 -7.93 -8.74
CA ASP A 51 3.09 -7.87 -10.09
C ASP A 51 4.59 -7.51 -10.09
N LYS A 52 5.31 -7.81 -8.99
CA LYS A 52 6.78 -7.58 -8.90
C LYS A 52 7.62 -8.85 -8.99
N HIS A 53 7.16 -9.85 -9.74
CA HIS A 53 8.03 -10.94 -10.20
C HIS A 53 7.92 -11.17 -11.71
N ILE A 54 8.51 -10.26 -12.48
CA ILE A 54 9.11 -10.61 -13.77
C ILE A 54 10.45 -9.86 -13.88
N THR A 55 11.46 -10.32 -13.14
CA THR A 55 12.79 -10.36 -13.76
C THR A 55 12.91 -11.76 -14.34
N HIS A 56 12.52 -11.90 -15.60
CA HIS A 56 12.95 -13.03 -16.41
C HIS A 56 14.49 -13.02 -16.41
N HIS A 57 15.11 -13.74 -15.50
CA HIS A 57 16.52 -14.10 -15.61
C HIS A 57 16.63 -15.21 -16.65
N SER A 58 16.63 -14.81 -17.92
CA SER A 58 16.93 -15.68 -19.05
C SER A 58 18.02 -15.03 -19.90
N GLN A 59 19.28 -15.33 -19.54
CA GLN A 59 20.42 -15.73 -20.38
C GLN A 59 21.75 -15.30 -19.76
#